data_AF-M5JT26-F1
#
_entry.id   AF-M5JT26-F1
#
_cell.length_a   1.000
_cell.length_b   1.000
_cell.length_c   1.000
_cell.angle_alpha   90.00
_cell.angle_beta   90.00
_cell.angle_gamma   90.00
#
_symmetry.space_group_name_H-M   'P 1'
#
loop_
_entity.id
_entity.type
_entity.pdbx_description
1 polymer ?
#
loop_
_entity_poly.entity_id
_entity_poly.type
_entity_poly.pdbx_seq_one_letter_code
_entity_poly.pdbx_strand_id
1 'polypeptide(L)'
;LAAKLVVDGKLVDNPNTKWNQVNPNLPDWDIAAYIPGEKHGTREVFEEKVLADGCKHSGALDEIKKTGLDDKAAASACIAVRKDGKAVDIDGDYAETLARIDSNKTGVGVFGLYFFENNADKLKVATVNDVTPSAATVASGEYPVSRPLFFYVKKAHLGVIPGLKEYVEFFLNDQMIGPDGPLAEYGLVPAPDAEREAQRAAFSEGKTLAAK
;
A
#
# COMPACT_ATOMS: atom_id res chain seq x y z
N LEU A 1 -6.83 -9.52 -10.10
CA LEU A 1 -5.45 -10.04 -10.28
C LEU A 1 -5.22 -11.40 -9.60
N ALA A 2 -6.19 -11.92 -8.85
CA ALA A 2 -6.10 -13.21 -8.18
C ALA A 2 -5.60 -14.33 -9.10
N ALA A 3 -4.76 -15.21 -8.56
CA ALA A 3 -4.27 -16.41 -9.24
C ALA A 3 -5.42 -17.36 -9.57
N LYS A 4 -6.37 -17.50 -8.65
CA LYS A 4 -7.52 -18.39 -8.75
C LYS A 4 -8.82 -17.69 -8.44
N LEU A 5 -9.91 -18.18 -9.02
CA LEU A 5 -11.28 -17.76 -8.75
C LEU A 5 -12.09 -18.94 -8.21
N VAL A 6 -13.14 -18.67 -7.45
CA VAL A 6 -14.11 -19.70 -7.06
C VAL A 6 -15.15 -19.85 -8.16
N VAL A 7 -15.22 -21.02 -8.77
CA VAL A 7 -16.22 -21.40 -9.78
C VAL A 7 -16.83 -22.72 -9.35
N ASP A 8 -18.15 -22.77 -9.23
CA ASP A 8 -18.91 -23.94 -8.76
C ASP A 8 -18.35 -24.56 -7.47
N GLY A 9 -17.97 -23.70 -6.52
CA GLY A 9 -17.42 -24.09 -5.22
C GLY A 9 -15.98 -24.61 -5.25
N LYS A 10 -15.26 -24.47 -6.36
CA LYS A 10 -13.86 -24.90 -6.51
C LYS A 10 -12.96 -23.76 -6.94
N LEU A 11 -11.73 -23.77 -6.45
CA LEU A 11 -10.69 -22.86 -6.92
C LEU A 11 -10.15 -23.32 -8.27
N VAL A 12 -10.35 -22.49 -9.30
CA VAL A 12 -9.85 -22.70 -10.65
C VAL A 12 -8.91 -21.56 -11.03
N ASP A 13 -7.94 -21.82 -11.91
CA ASP A 13 -7.06 -20.78 -12.41
C ASP A 13 -7.87 -19.66 -13.08
N ASN A 14 -7.47 -18.42 -12.85
CA ASN A 14 -8.21 -17.25 -13.30
C ASN A 14 -8.22 -17.16 -14.85
N PRO A 15 -9.37 -17.39 -15.52
CA PRO A 15 -9.42 -17.43 -16.98
C PRO A 15 -9.50 -16.04 -17.61
N ASN A 16 -9.77 -15.00 -16.81
CA ASN A 16 -10.02 -13.66 -17.31
C ASN A 16 -8.75 -13.11 -17.96
N THR A 17 -8.85 -12.65 -19.19
CA THR A 17 -7.77 -12.05 -19.97
C THR A 17 -7.99 -10.56 -20.23
N LYS A 18 -9.22 -10.08 -20.03
CA LYS A 18 -9.67 -8.69 -20.23
C LYS A 18 -10.40 -8.13 -19.01
N TRP A 19 -10.40 -6.81 -18.86
CA TRP A 19 -11.01 -6.15 -17.69
C TRP A 19 -12.53 -6.25 -17.65
N ASN A 20 -13.21 -6.18 -18.79
CA ASN A 20 -14.67 -6.37 -18.89
C ASN A 20 -15.16 -7.77 -18.45
N GLN A 21 -14.29 -8.79 -18.49
CA GLN A 21 -14.57 -10.13 -17.97
C GLN A 21 -14.53 -10.18 -16.43
N VAL A 22 -13.83 -9.24 -15.80
CA VAL A 22 -13.79 -9.07 -14.34
C VAL A 22 -14.99 -8.26 -13.87
N ASN A 23 -15.31 -7.17 -14.58
CA ASN A 23 -16.46 -6.33 -14.32
C ASN A 23 -16.93 -5.72 -15.65
N PRO A 24 -18.18 -5.98 -16.10
CA PRO A 24 -18.69 -5.51 -17.40
C PRO A 24 -18.65 -3.99 -17.62
N ASN A 25 -18.54 -3.19 -16.54
CA ASN A 25 -18.42 -1.73 -16.63
C ASN A 25 -16.98 -1.25 -16.92
N LEU A 26 -16.01 -2.17 -16.91
CA LEU A 26 -14.62 -1.87 -17.27
C LEU A 26 -14.38 -2.01 -18.77
N PRO A 27 -13.34 -1.36 -19.32
CA PRO A 27 -13.05 -1.41 -20.76
C PRO A 27 -12.68 -2.81 -21.27
N ASP A 28 -12.87 -3.02 -22.57
CA ASP A 28 -12.45 -4.24 -23.30
C ASP A 28 -10.93 -4.25 -23.58
N TRP A 29 -10.13 -3.94 -22.57
CA TRP A 29 -8.67 -3.93 -22.63
C TRP A 29 -8.11 -5.23 -22.07
N ASP A 30 -6.99 -5.68 -22.65
CA ASP A 30 -6.23 -6.79 -22.09
C ASP A 30 -5.73 -6.42 -20.69
N ILE A 31 -5.84 -7.36 -19.76
CA ILE A 31 -5.28 -7.19 -18.42
C ILE A 31 -3.76 -7.17 -18.54
N ALA A 32 -3.17 -6.04 -18.19
CA ALA A 32 -1.73 -5.87 -18.04
C ALA A 32 -1.47 -5.04 -16.78
N ALA A 33 -1.15 -5.72 -15.68
CA ALA A 33 -0.83 -5.09 -14.41
C ALA A 33 0.67 -5.21 -14.11
N TYR A 34 1.28 -4.10 -13.72
CA TYR A 34 2.67 -4.01 -13.27
C TYR A 34 2.65 -3.70 -11.78
N ILE A 35 2.84 -4.73 -10.96
CA ILE A 35 2.67 -4.65 -9.51
C ILE A 35 4.03 -4.69 -8.82
N PRO A 36 4.15 -4.21 -7.57
CA PRO A 36 5.41 -4.29 -6.85
C PRO A 36 5.78 -5.76 -6.63
N GLY A 37 7.03 -6.09 -6.91
CA GLY A 37 7.56 -7.44 -6.66
C GLY A 37 7.74 -7.72 -5.17
N GLU A 38 8.01 -8.98 -4.81
CA GLU A 38 8.05 -9.44 -3.42
C GLU A 38 9.16 -8.77 -2.58
N LYS A 39 10.18 -8.23 -3.25
CA LYS A 39 11.29 -7.51 -2.60
C LYS A 39 11.09 -5.99 -2.55
N HIS A 40 9.96 -5.49 -3.05
CA HIS A 40 9.68 -4.06 -3.14
C HIS A 40 8.96 -3.57 -1.88
N GLY A 41 9.39 -2.45 -1.28
CA GLY A 41 8.86 -1.95 0.00
C GLY A 41 7.36 -1.61 0.01
N THR A 42 6.74 -1.43 -1.15
CA THR A 42 5.28 -1.23 -1.30
C THR A 42 4.48 -2.50 -1.50
N ARG A 43 5.14 -3.66 -1.59
CA ARG A 43 4.48 -4.96 -1.75
C ARG A 43 3.50 -5.21 -0.62
N GLU A 44 3.96 -5.05 0.61
CA GLU A 44 3.18 -5.30 1.82
C GLU A 44 1.89 -4.47 1.82
N VAL A 45 1.98 -3.17 1.53
CA VAL A 45 0.80 -2.28 1.46
C VAL A 45 -0.15 -2.71 0.35
N PHE A 46 0.38 -3.11 -0.82
CA PHE A 46 -0.44 -3.59 -1.91
C PHE A 46 -1.16 -4.91 -1.57
N GLU A 47 -0.46 -5.86 -0.94
CA GLU A 47 -1.05 -7.13 -0.52
C GLU A 47 -2.12 -6.93 0.55
N GLU A 48 -1.86 -6.11 1.57
CA GLU A 48 -2.81 -5.91 2.66
C GLU A 48 -4.00 -5.01 2.24
N LYS A 49 -3.71 -3.81 1.73
CA LYS A 49 -4.72 -2.77 1.52
C LYS A 49 -5.44 -2.86 0.18
N VAL A 50 -4.90 -3.59 -0.79
CA VAL A 50 -5.54 -3.77 -2.10
C VAL A 50 -6.01 -5.20 -2.28
N LEU A 51 -5.13 -6.19 -2.16
CA LEU A 51 -5.49 -7.59 -2.45
C LEU A 51 -6.33 -8.22 -1.33
N ALA A 52 -5.87 -8.19 -0.09
CA ALA A 52 -6.56 -8.81 1.03
C ALA A 52 -7.85 -8.06 1.37
N ASP A 53 -7.80 -6.73 1.53
CA ASP A 53 -8.99 -5.91 1.77
C ASP A 53 -9.96 -5.99 0.58
N GLY A 54 -9.47 -5.97 -0.66
CA GLY A 54 -10.32 -6.16 -1.85
C GLY A 54 -11.01 -7.51 -1.87
N CYS A 55 -10.28 -8.59 -1.57
CA CYS A 55 -10.83 -9.95 -1.48
C CYS A 55 -11.93 -10.07 -0.42
N LYS A 56 -11.74 -9.39 0.72
CA LYS A 56 -12.74 -9.31 1.79
C LYS A 56 -13.96 -8.52 1.35
N HIS A 57 -13.79 -7.30 0.84
CA HIS A 57 -14.90 -6.42 0.46
C HIS A 57 -15.70 -6.93 -0.74
N SER A 58 -15.08 -7.69 -1.64
CA SER A 58 -15.78 -8.33 -2.75
C SER A 58 -16.56 -9.59 -2.36
N GLY A 59 -16.46 -10.03 -1.10
CA GLY A 59 -17.02 -11.31 -0.63
C GLY A 59 -16.25 -12.55 -1.11
N ALA A 60 -15.13 -12.37 -1.83
CA ALA A 60 -14.36 -13.49 -2.36
C ALA A 60 -13.73 -14.33 -1.25
N LEU A 61 -13.31 -13.71 -0.14
CA LEU A 61 -12.77 -14.44 1.01
C LEU A 61 -13.78 -15.46 1.56
N ASP A 62 -15.06 -15.08 1.67
CA ASP A 62 -16.10 -15.98 2.18
C ASP A 62 -16.36 -17.14 1.22
N GLU A 63 -16.39 -16.87 -0.09
CA GLU A 63 -16.49 -17.92 -1.12
C GLU A 63 -15.28 -18.86 -1.11
N ILE A 64 -14.07 -18.33 -0.93
CA ILE A 64 -12.85 -19.13 -0.81
C ILE A 64 -12.93 -20.05 0.42
N LYS A 65 -13.39 -19.55 1.57
CA LYS A 65 -13.55 -20.38 2.78
C LYS A 65 -14.55 -21.51 2.58
N LYS A 66 -15.62 -21.30 1.81
CA LYS A 66 -16.59 -22.36 1.46
C LYS A 66 -15.99 -23.51 0.65
N THR A 67 -14.81 -23.33 0.05
CA THR A 67 -14.09 -24.41 -0.65
C THR A 67 -13.45 -25.43 0.30
N GLY A 68 -13.48 -25.18 1.63
CA GLY A 68 -12.91 -26.05 2.65
C GLY A 68 -11.48 -25.70 3.05
N LEU A 69 -10.94 -24.57 2.56
CA LEU A 69 -9.67 -24.03 3.03
C LEU A 69 -9.79 -23.48 4.46
N ASP A 70 -8.74 -23.67 5.26
CA ASP A 70 -8.61 -22.99 6.56
C ASP A 70 -8.38 -21.47 6.37
N ASP A 71 -8.48 -20.71 7.46
CA ASP A 71 -8.36 -19.24 7.43
C ASP A 71 -7.02 -18.76 6.86
N LYS A 72 -5.92 -19.47 7.15
CA LYS A 72 -4.58 -19.09 6.68
C LYS A 72 -4.43 -19.35 5.19
N ALA A 73 -4.91 -20.50 4.72
CA ALA A 73 -4.90 -20.87 3.31
C ALA A 73 -5.84 -19.96 2.50
N ALA A 74 -7.00 -19.60 3.04
CA ALA A 74 -7.93 -18.66 2.43
C ALA A 74 -7.32 -17.25 2.32
N ALA A 75 -6.68 -16.74 3.38
CA ALA A 75 -5.98 -15.47 3.36
C ALA A 75 -4.81 -15.47 2.34
N SER A 76 -4.05 -16.56 2.28
CA SER A 76 -2.97 -16.73 1.29
C SER A 76 -3.52 -16.75 -0.14
N ALA A 77 -4.69 -17.38 -0.35
CA ALA A 77 -5.35 -17.39 -1.66
C ALA A 77 -5.85 -15.99 -2.08
N CYS A 78 -6.30 -15.15 -1.13
CA CYS A 78 -6.72 -13.78 -1.43
C CYS A 78 -5.58 -12.90 -1.97
N ILE A 79 -4.35 -13.08 -1.47
CA ILE A 79 -3.19 -12.29 -1.90
C ILE A 79 -2.38 -12.94 -3.01
N ALA A 80 -2.69 -14.20 -3.36
CA ALA A 80 -2.01 -14.90 -4.44
C ALA A 80 -2.29 -14.23 -5.80
N VAL A 81 -1.23 -13.76 -6.47
CA VAL A 81 -1.31 -13.14 -7.79
C VAL A 81 -1.01 -14.16 -8.88
N ARG A 82 -1.78 -14.10 -9.98
CA ARG A 82 -1.55 -14.91 -11.19
C ARG A 82 -0.14 -14.74 -11.76
N LYS A 83 0.42 -15.81 -12.35
CA LYS A 83 1.78 -15.85 -12.93
C LYS A 83 1.80 -16.14 -14.43
N ASP A 84 0.71 -15.83 -15.12
CA ASP A 84 0.50 -16.06 -16.55
C ASP A 84 0.78 -14.83 -17.44
N GLY A 85 1.51 -13.84 -16.90
CA GLY A 85 1.92 -12.64 -17.61
C GLY A 85 0.89 -11.50 -17.67
N LYS A 86 -0.34 -11.71 -17.18
CA LYS A 86 -1.34 -10.63 -17.05
C LYS A 86 -1.08 -9.73 -15.84
N ALA A 87 -0.37 -10.25 -14.85
CA ALA A 87 0.23 -9.49 -13.76
C ALA A 87 1.73 -9.79 -13.74
N VAL A 88 2.54 -8.75 -13.74
CA VAL A 88 4.00 -8.83 -13.74
C VAL A 88 4.51 -8.14 -12.48
N ASP A 89 5.28 -8.89 -11.70
CA ASP A 89 6.01 -8.36 -10.54
C ASP A 89 7.21 -7.54 -11.02
N ILE A 90 7.29 -6.30 -10.56
CA ILE A 90 8.41 -5.39 -10.82
C ILE A 90 9.23 -5.27 -9.53
N ASP A 91 10.38 -5.93 -9.51
CA ASP A 91 11.35 -5.83 -8.42
C ASP A 91 12.20 -4.55 -8.50
N GLY A 92 12.27 -3.94 -9.69
CA GLY A 92 12.98 -2.68 -9.96
C GLY A 92 12.32 -1.45 -9.35
N ASP A 93 12.85 -0.28 -9.69
CA ASP A 93 12.27 1.00 -9.26
C ASP A 93 11.01 1.37 -10.05
N TYR A 94 10.36 2.46 -9.63
CA TYR A 94 9.16 2.97 -10.31
C TYR A 94 9.39 3.44 -11.75
N ALA A 95 10.64 3.73 -12.16
CA ALA A 95 10.91 4.14 -13.53
C ALA A 95 10.73 2.95 -14.50
N GLU A 96 11.02 1.72 -14.08
CA GLU A 96 10.69 0.53 -14.87
C GLU A 96 9.17 0.40 -15.07
N THR A 97 8.38 0.52 -13.99
CA THR A 97 6.91 0.47 -14.06
C THR A 97 6.38 1.58 -14.97
N LEU A 98 6.92 2.80 -14.87
CA LEU A 98 6.55 3.92 -15.74
C LEU A 98 6.85 3.64 -17.21
N ALA A 99 8.02 3.09 -17.53
CA ALA A 99 8.39 2.75 -18.91
C ALA A 99 7.47 1.67 -19.52
N ARG A 100 7.03 0.71 -18.70
CA ARG A 100 6.05 -0.31 -19.12
C ARG A 100 4.67 0.28 -19.38
N ILE A 101 4.20 1.21 -18.54
CA ILE A 101 2.97 1.98 -18.77
C ILE A 101 3.08 2.88 -20.00
N ASP A 102 4.25 3.47 -20.24
CA ASP A 102 4.47 4.29 -21.42
C ASP A 102 4.38 3.46 -22.71
N SER A 103 4.95 2.25 -22.69
CA SER A 103 4.88 1.28 -23.79
C SER A 103 3.49 0.67 -23.97
N ASN A 104 2.71 0.55 -22.89
CA ASN A 104 1.37 -0.03 -22.88
C ASN A 104 0.37 0.90 -22.18
N LYS A 105 -0.27 1.77 -22.98
CA LYS A 105 -1.18 2.83 -22.50
C LYS A 105 -2.47 2.33 -21.85
N THR A 106 -2.79 1.04 -21.97
CA THR A 106 -3.92 0.40 -21.29
C THR A 106 -3.51 -0.40 -20.06
N GLY A 107 -2.21 -0.42 -19.73
CA GLY A 107 -1.68 -1.09 -18.55
C GLY A 107 -2.00 -0.32 -17.26
N VAL A 108 -1.94 -1.04 -16.14
CA VAL A 108 -2.14 -0.49 -14.79
C VAL A 108 -0.87 -0.74 -13.97
N GLY A 109 -0.34 0.31 -13.35
CA GLY A 109 0.87 0.26 -12.54
C GLY A 109 0.58 0.67 -11.10
N VAL A 110 1.33 0.12 -10.15
CA VAL A 110 1.28 0.53 -8.75
C VAL A 110 2.47 1.44 -8.45
N PHE A 111 2.18 2.66 -8.00
CA PHE A 111 3.19 3.67 -7.70
C PHE A 111 3.03 4.19 -6.28
N GLY A 112 4.13 4.64 -5.68
CA GLY A 112 4.08 5.48 -4.48
C GLY A 112 3.52 6.87 -4.82
N LEU A 113 2.85 7.51 -3.86
CA LEU A 113 2.19 8.81 -4.05
C LEU A 113 3.15 9.87 -4.60
N TYR A 114 4.32 10.02 -3.98
CA TYR A 114 5.33 10.99 -4.42
C TYR A 114 5.79 10.79 -5.86
N PHE A 115 5.95 9.53 -6.29
CA PHE A 115 6.33 9.25 -7.68
C PHE A 115 5.22 9.64 -8.66
N PHE A 116 3.96 9.36 -8.30
CA PHE A 116 2.81 9.79 -9.08
C PHE A 116 2.72 11.32 -9.18
N GLU A 117 2.81 12.04 -8.06
CA GLU A 117 2.69 13.51 -8.05
C GLU A 117 3.77 14.17 -8.92
N ASN A 118 4.99 13.62 -8.95
CA ASN A 118 6.07 14.10 -9.80
C ASN A 118 5.99 13.66 -11.28
N ASN A 119 5.04 12.80 -11.64
CA ASN A 119 4.84 12.32 -13.01
C ASN A 119 3.35 12.36 -13.41
N ALA A 120 2.57 13.26 -12.80
CA ALA A 120 1.12 13.35 -13.01
C ALA A 120 0.75 13.83 -14.43
N ASP A 121 1.69 14.41 -15.17
CA ASP A 121 1.57 14.72 -16.59
C ASP A 121 1.56 13.46 -17.48
N LYS A 122 2.19 12.37 -17.01
CA LYS A 122 2.33 11.09 -17.75
C LYS A 122 1.37 10.02 -17.26
N LEU A 123 0.95 10.10 -16.01
CA LEU A 123 0.15 9.09 -15.35
C LEU A 123 -1.29 9.58 -15.12
N LYS A 124 -2.24 8.65 -15.26
CA LYS A 124 -3.60 8.83 -14.76
C LYS A 124 -3.77 7.99 -13.51
N VAL A 125 -4.41 8.57 -12.49
CA VAL A 125 -4.64 7.88 -11.22
C VAL A 125 -6.06 7.34 -11.15
N ALA A 126 -6.20 6.13 -10.63
CA ALA A 126 -7.49 5.56 -10.26
C ALA A 126 -7.83 5.95 -8.81
N THR A 127 -9.11 6.16 -8.54
CA THR A 127 -9.59 6.34 -7.17
C THR A 127 -9.75 5.00 -6.47
N VAL A 128 -9.74 5.01 -5.13
CA VAL A 128 -10.11 3.85 -4.32
C VAL A 128 -11.23 4.29 -3.39
N ASN A 129 -12.38 3.62 -3.47
CA ASN A 129 -13.62 4.02 -2.80
C ASN A 129 -13.98 5.49 -3.08
N ASP A 130 -13.84 5.91 -4.35
CA ASP A 130 -14.08 7.28 -4.82
C ASP A 130 -13.14 8.36 -4.22
N VAL A 131 -12.14 7.96 -3.44
CA VAL A 131 -11.11 8.87 -2.91
C VAL A 131 -9.92 8.91 -3.86
N THR A 132 -9.51 10.12 -4.27
CA THR A 132 -8.28 10.35 -5.05
C THR A 132 -7.09 10.43 -4.10
N PRO A 133 -5.96 9.76 -4.38
CA PRO A 133 -4.79 9.86 -3.52
C PRO A 133 -4.15 11.25 -3.59
N SER A 134 -3.81 11.78 -2.43
CA SER A 134 -3.07 13.02 -2.21
C SER A 134 -2.45 13.01 -0.82
N ALA A 135 -1.49 13.90 -0.56
CA ALA A 135 -0.94 14.07 0.79
C ALA A 135 -2.05 14.35 1.83
N ALA A 136 -3.06 15.16 1.46
CA ALA A 136 -4.16 15.52 2.34
C ALA A 136 -5.05 14.31 2.69
N THR A 137 -5.48 13.53 1.69
CA THR A 137 -6.34 12.35 1.91
C THR A 137 -5.60 11.20 2.59
N VAL A 138 -4.28 11.12 2.42
CA VAL A 138 -3.45 10.15 3.16
C VAL A 138 -3.28 10.60 4.61
N ALA A 139 -2.95 11.87 4.86
CA ALA A 139 -2.78 12.41 6.20
C ALA A 139 -4.07 12.38 7.03
N SER A 140 -5.24 12.56 6.41
CA SER A 140 -6.54 12.43 7.08
C SER A 140 -6.98 10.98 7.32
N GLY A 141 -6.34 10.02 6.65
CA GLY A 141 -6.72 8.60 6.66
C GLY A 141 -7.90 8.26 5.75
N GLU A 142 -8.42 9.21 4.97
CA GLU A 142 -9.51 8.98 4.01
C GLU A 142 -9.08 8.06 2.86
N TYR A 143 -7.83 8.19 2.39
CA TYR A 143 -7.30 7.33 1.33
C TYR A 143 -6.87 5.97 1.91
N PRO A 144 -7.54 4.86 1.54
CA PRO A 144 -7.46 3.60 2.28
C PRO A 144 -6.18 2.81 1.99
N VAL A 145 -5.50 3.09 0.88
CA VAL A 145 -4.27 2.39 0.46
C VAL A 145 -3.04 3.14 0.97
N SER A 146 -3.00 3.31 2.28
CA SER A 146 -1.90 3.94 3.00
C SER A 146 -1.69 3.25 4.36
N ARG A 147 -0.54 3.49 4.98
CA ARG A 147 -0.27 3.03 6.34
C ARG A 147 0.59 4.04 7.10
N PRO A 148 0.35 4.21 8.41
CA PRO A 148 1.28 4.94 9.26
C PRO A 148 2.60 4.17 9.37
N LEU A 149 3.70 4.91 9.41
CA LEU A 149 5.02 4.37 9.76
C LEU A 149 5.30 4.70 11.23
N PHE A 150 5.80 3.71 11.97
CA PHE A 150 6.09 3.85 13.38
C PHE A 150 7.59 3.74 13.64
N PHE A 151 8.08 4.63 14.50
CA PHE A 151 9.43 4.58 15.05
C PHE A 151 9.36 4.12 16.52
N TYR A 152 9.79 2.89 16.80
CA TYR A 152 9.67 2.28 18.12
C TYR A 152 10.95 2.42 18.93
N VAL A 153 10.82 2.91 20.17
CA VAL A 153 11.94 3.06 21.11
C VAL A 153 11.56 2.46 22.46
N LYS A 154 12.44 1.62 23.01
CA LYS A 154 12.25 1.06 24.35
C LYS A 154 12.54 2.13 25.40
N LYS A 155 11.52 2.52 26.19
CA LYS A 155 11.68 3.51 27.27
C LYS A 155 12.81 3.17 28.24
N ALA A 156 13.02 1.89 28.56
CA ALA A 156 14.09 1.43 29.45
C ALA A 156 15.50 1.77 28.96
N HIS A 157 15.69 2.10 27.68
CA HIS A 157 16.99 2.48 27.12
C HIS A 157 17.24 4.00 27.17
N LEU A 158 16.21 4.81 27.43
CA LEU A 158 16.37 6.25 27.59
C LEU A 158 17.15 6.54 28.88
N GLY A 159 18.23 7.32 28.76
CA GLY A 159 19.17 7.60 29.86
C GLY A 159 20.19 6.50 30.14
N VAL A 160 20.12 5.36 29.44
CA VAL A 160 21.11 4.27 29.52
C VAL A 160 21.97 4.23 28.26
N ILE A 161 21.36 4.35 27.08
CA ILE A 161 22.07 4.42 25.80
C ILE A 161 22.41 5.88 25.49
N PRO A 162 23.70 6.26 25.46
CA PRO A 162 24.10 7.63 25.13
C PRO A 162 23.57 8.05 23.75
N GLY A 163 23.02 9.27 23.64
CA GLY A 163 22.54 9.82 22.36
C GLY A 163 21.17 9.32 21.90
N LEU A 164 20.58 8.29 22.55
CA LEU A 164 19.29 7.76 22.10
C LEU A 164 18.18 8.79 22.23
N LYS A 165 18.17 9.56 23.33
CA LYS A 165 17.15 10.60 23.54
C LYS A 165 17.22 11.65 22.43
N GLU A 166 18.42 12.16 22.17
CA GLU A 166 18.70 13.17 21.15
C GLU A 166 18.36 12.64 19.74
N TYR A 167 18.62 11.36 19.48
CA TYR A 167 18.22 10.70 18.23
C TYR A 167 16.69 10.68 18.06
N VAL A 168 15.92 10.34 19.10
CA VAL A 168 14.45 10.39 19.01
C VAL A 168 13.96 11.82 18.82
N GLU A 169 14.52 12.79 19.57
CA GLU A 169 14.15 14.20 19.46
C GLU A 169 14.42 14.75 18.05
N PHE A 170 15.53 14.33 17.43
CA PHE A 170 15.83 14.65 16.03
C PHE A 170 14.76 14.11 15.07
N PHE A 171 14.35 12.85 15.23
CA PHE A 171 13.30 12.24 14.40
C PHE A 171 11.86 12.68 14.75
N LEU A 172 11.65 13.41 15.84
CA LEU A 172 10.38 14.06 16.15
C LEU A 172 10.37 15.56 15.82
N ASN A 173 11.53 16.11 15.45
CA ASN A 173 11.69 17.52 15.12
C ASN A 173 10.87 17.87 13.87
N ASP A 174 10.17 19.01 13.91
CA ASP A 174 9.34 19.44 12.79
C ASP A 174 10.17 19.72 11.52
N GLN A 175 11.43 20.13 11.66
CA GLN A 175 12.37 20.26 10.53
C GLN A 175 12.74 18.92 9.89
N MET A 176 12.46 17.79 10.54
CA MET A 176 12.68 16.44 10.02
C MET A 176 11.38 15.86 9.42
N ILE A 177 10.29 15.89 10.20
CA ILE A 177 9.04 15.17 9.90
C ILE A 177 7.88 16.05 9.45
N GLY A 178 8.07 17.38 9.44
CA GLY A 178 7.08 18.33 8.99
C GLY A 178 6.99 18.42 7.46
N PRO A 179 6.03 19.22 6.94
CA PRO A 179 5.80 19.38 5.50
C PRO A 179 7.00 19.85 4.69
N ASP A 180 7.86 20.68 5.29
CA ASP A 180 9.06 21.23 4.65
C ASP A 180 10.33 20.44 5.03
N GLY A 181 10.16 19.27 5.66
CA GLY A 181 11.26 18.42 6.12
C GLY A 181 11.75 17.43 5.06
N PRO A 182 12.96 16.88 5.23
CA PRO A 182 13.55 15.92 4.29
C PRO A 182 12.72 14.64 4.14
N LEU A 183 11.94 14.21 5.15
CA LEU A 183 11.08 13.04 4.99
C LEU A 183 9.95 13.27 3.98
N ALA A 184 9.42 14.50 3.90
CA ALA A 184 8.45 14.87 2.88
C ALA A 184 9.11 14.92 1.50
N GLU A 185 10.33 15.47 1.40
CA GLU A 185 11.13 15.45 0.17
C GLU A 185 11.45 14.03 -0.32
N TYR A 186 11.63 13.09 0.61
CA TYR A 186 11.82 11.66 0.32
C TYR A 186 10.50 10.92 0.02
N GLY A 187 9.37 11.63 0.02
CA GLY A 187 8.08 11.11 -0.41
C GLY A 187 7.22 10.48 0.69
N LEU A 188 7.53 10.72 1.96
CA LEU A 188 6.62 10.39 3.06
C LEU A 188 5.56 11.49 3.20
N VAL A 189 4.35 11.09 3.60
CA VAL A 189 3.29 12.04 3.93
C VAL A 189 3.44 12.45 5.40
N PRO A 190 3.64 13.75 5.70
CA PRO A 190 3.65 14.23 7.08
C PRO A 190 2.32 13.92 7.77
N ALA A 191 2.38 13.40 8.99
CA ALA A 191 1.20 13.32 9.85
C ALA A 191 0.67 14.74 10.16
N PRO A 192 -0.62 14.93 10.47
CA PRO A 192 -1.17 16.25 10.83
C PRO A 192 -0.41 16.92 11.99
N ASP A 193 -0.36 18.26 11.99
CA ASP A 193 0.41 19.04 12.98
C ASP A 193 0.08 18.66 14.42
N ALA A 194 -1.22 18.54 14.74
CA ALA A 194 -1.70 18.14 16.06
C ALA A 194 -1.20 16.74 16.46
N GLU A 195 -1.08 15.81 15.52
CA GLU A 195 -0.52 14.48 15.79
C GLU A 195 0.99 14.57 16.04
N ARG A 196 1.75 15.31 15.22
CA ARG A 196 3.19 15.50 15.43
C ARG A 196 3.50 16.16 16.78
N GLU A 197 2.72 17.17 17.16
CA GLU A 197 2.79 17.80 18.48
C GLU A 197 2.47 16.84 19.61
N ALA A 198 1.42 16.04 19.48
CA ALA A 198 1.05 15.03 20.46
C ALA A 198 2.16 13.98 20.63
N GLN A 199 2.82 13.54 19.56
CA GLN A 199 3.96 12.60 19.65
C GLN A 199 5.16 13.22 20.37
N ARG A 200 5.50 14.49 20.08
CA ARG A 200 6.56 15.23 20.78
C ARG A 200 6.27 15.38 22.28
N ALA A 201 5.03 15.73 22.62
CA ALA A 201 4.59 15.84 24.01
C ALA A 201 4.64 14.49 24.72
N ALA A 202 4.14 13.42 24.08
CA ALA A 202 4.16 12.08 24.63
C ALA A 202 5.59 11.58 24.90
N PHE A 203 6.53 11.85 24.00
CA PHE A 203 7.94 11.51 24.22
C PHE A 203 8.54 12.31 25.38
N SER A 204 8.31 13.63 25.42
CA SER A 204 8.80 14.52 26.49
C SER A 204 8.28 14.11 27.88
N GLU A 205 7.03 13.68 27.95
CA GLU A 205 6.39 13.18 29.18
C GLU A 205 6.76 11.73 29.50
N GLY A 206 7.52 11.05 28.63
CA GLY A 206 7.90 9.65 28.79
C GLY A 206 6.71 8.69 28.75
N LYS A 207 5.64 9.03 28.03
CA LYS A 207 4.48 8.16 27.84
C LYS A 207 4.88 6.95 26.99
N THR A 208 4.46 5.76 27.41
CA THR A 208 4.58 4.54 26.61
C THR A 208 3.35 4.42 25.72
N LEU A 209 3.55 4.01 24.46
CA LEU A 209 2.44 3.59 23.61
C LEU A 209 1.67 2.47 24.33
N ALA A 210 0.36 2.62 24.48
CA ALA A 210 -0.49 1.54 24.96
C ALA A 210 -0.42 0.39 23.95
N ALA A 211 -0.35 -0.85 24.44
CA ALA A 211 -0.53 -2.00 23.56
C ALA A 211 -1.93 -1.89 22.92
N LYS A 212 -1.98 -1.93 21.59
CA LYS A 212 -3.24 -2.12 20.85
C LYS A 212 -3.73 -3.54 21.04
#